data_AF-X0XAZ1-F1
#
_entry.id   AF-X0XAZ1-F1
#
_cell.length_a   1.000
_cell.length_b   1.000
_cell.length_c   1.000
_cell.angle_alpha   90.00
_cell.angle_beta   90.00
_cell.angle_gamma   90.00
#
_symmetry.space_group_name_H-M   'P 1'
#
loop_
_entity.id
_entity.type
_entity.pdbx_description
1 polymer ?
#
loop_
_entity_poly.entity_id
_entity_poly.type
_entity_poly.pdbx_seq_one_letter_code
_entity_poly.pdbx_strand_id
1 'polypeptide(L)'
;MKAASNPERKQEITAYILLILTAVIWGGTWPLGRWLVSEEVGGSTIPPLMIAAIRYFVAIICFFLILKYREGTLNFQFAKKNLKILTFMGLLSVTIYQAGYLIGEIFTAASDASILVTTNAIWVVILSSTFLKTEFFTWKKGVGALLA
;
A
#
# COMPACT_ATOMS: atom_id res chain seq x y z
N MET A 1 23.19 37.62 0.69
CA MET A 1 21.81 37.16 0.99
C MET A 1 21.86 35.70 1.40
N LYS A 2 21.72 35.41 2.71
CA LYS A 2 21.65 34.03 3.23
C LYS A 2 20.22 33.57 3.03
N ALA A 3 19.99 32.62 2.13
CA ALA A 3 18.70 31.96 2.01
C ALA A 3 18.45 31.22 3.33
N ALA A 4 17.61 31.81 4.19
CA ALA A 4 17.05 31.12 5.32
C ALA A 4 16.27 29.93 4.75
N SER A 5 16.83 28.72 4.85
CA SER A 5 16.13 27.50 4.51
C SER A 5 15.01 27.32 5.52
N ASN A 6 13.81 27.81 5.17
CA ASN A 6 12.60 27.63 5.97
C ASN A 6 12.43 26.11 6.20
N PRO A 7 12.39 25.62 7.47
CA PRO A 7 12.24 24.20 7.77
C PRO A 7 11.03 23.56 7.06
N GLU A 8 9.97 24.33 6.82
CA GLU A 8 8.79 23.89 6.06
C GLU A 8 9.13 23.51 4.61
N ARG A 9 9.90 24.35 3.90
CA ARG A 9 10.31 24.07 2.52
C ARG A 9 11.22 22.84 2.41
N LYS A 10 12.04 22.58 3.42
CA LYS A 10 12.90 21.39 3.47
C LYS A 10 12.07 20.13 3.70
N GLN A 11 11.03 20.20 4.52
CA GLN A 11 10.08 19.12 4.72
C GLN A 11 9.25 18.84 3.46
N GLU A 12 8.79 19.89 2.76
CA GLU A 12 8.08 19.76 1.48
C GLU A 12 8.93 19.06 0.42
N ILE A 13 10.16 19.51 0.20
CA ILE A 13 11.07 18.88 -0.77
C ILE A 13 11.32 17.41 -0.39
N THR A 14 11.51 17.13 0.90
CA THR A 14 11.68 15.74 1.37
C THR A 14 10.42 14.91 1.09
N ALA A 15 9.23 15.46 1.32
CA ALA A 15 7.96 14.80 1.03
C ALA A 15 7.80 14.54 -0.47
N TYR A 16 8.12 15.50 -1.34
CA TYR A 16 8.06 15.30 -2.80
C TYR A 16 9.04 14.24 -3.29
N ILE A 17 10.27 14.22 -2.76
CA ILE A 17 11.25 13.18 -3.11
C ILE A 17 10.75 11.81 -2.66
N LEU A 18 10.22 11.70 -1.43
CA LEU A 18 9.62 10.47 -0.92
C LEU A 18 8.44 10.02 -1.76
N LEU A 19 7.60 10.94 -2.24
CA LEU A 19 6.48 10.65 -3.13
C LEU A 19 6.95 10.10 -4.48
N ILE A 20 7.95 10.73 -5.11
CA ILE A 20 8.51 10.26 -6.38
C ILE A 20 9.10 8.86 -6.20
N LEU A 21 9.90 8.65 -5.14
CA LEU A 21 10.44 7.31 -4.83
C LEU A 21 9.33 6.29 -4.63
N THR A 22 8.28 6.65 -3.91
CA THR A 22 7.13 5.78 -3.68
C THR A 22 6.45 5.43 -5.00
N ALA A 23 6.23 6.42 -5.89
CA ALA A 23 5.62 6.21 -7.20
C ALA A 23 6.45 5.28 -8.09
N VAL A 24 7.78 5.43 -8.10
CA VAL A 24 8.69 4.55 -8.86
C VAL A 24 8.67 3.13 -8.30
N ILE A 25 8.76 2.98 -6.97
CA ILE A 25 8.75 1.67 -6.30
C ILE A 25 7.40 0.96 -6.55
N TRP A 26 6.28 1.66 -6.37
CA TRP A 26 4.95 1.10 -6.59
C TRP A 26 4.69 0.80 -8.07
N GLY A 27 5.03 1.71 -8.97
CA GLY A 27 4.85 1.52 -10.41
C GLY A 27 5.66 0.35 -10.96
N GLY A 28 6.88 0.14 -10.45
CA GLY A 28 7.73 -0.98 -10.84
C GLY A 28 7.34 -2.33 -10.23
N THR A 29 6.56 -2.34 -9.15
CA THR A 29 6.20 -3.58 -8.43
C THR A 29 5.37 -4.53 -9.31
N TRP A 30 4.44 -4.02 -10.11
CA TRP A 30 3.56 -4.86 -10.95
C TRP A 30 4.29 -5.46 -12.16
N PRO A 31 5.06 -4.70 -12.97
CA PRO A 31 5.87 -5.27 -14.04
C PRO A 31 6.89 -6.29 -13.53
N LEU A 32 7.57 -6.01 -12.41
CA LEU A 32 8.51 -6.95 -11.78
C LEU A 32 7.79 -8.22 -11.30
N GLY A 33 6.60 -8.09 -10.70
CA GLY A 33 5.78 -9.23 -10.30
C GLY A 33 5.44 -10.15 -11.47
N ARG A 34 5.00 -9.58 -12.59
CA ARG A 34 4.71 -10.34 -13.82
C ARG A 34 5.96 -10.98 -14.41
N TRP A 35 7.08 -10.26 -14.43
CA TRP A 35 8.35 -10.79 -14.90
C TRP A 35 8.82 -12.00 -14.07
N LEU A 36 8.61 -12.00 -12.75
CA LEU A 36 8.97 -13.11 -11.87
C LEU A 36 8.02 -14.32 -11.95
N VAL A 37 6.81 -14.16 -12.50
CA VAL A 37 5.82 -15.25 -12.65
C VAL A 37 5.84 -15.86 -14.04
N SER A 38 6.12 -15.06 -15.08
CA SER A 38 5.88 -15.43 -16.46
C SER A 38 7.18 -15.78 -17.20
N GLU A 39 7.30 -17.05 -17.58
CA GLU A 39 8.45 -17.58 -18.33
C GLU A 39 8.55 -16.94 -19.73
N GLU A 40 7.41 -16.55 -20.32
CA GLU A 40 7.32 -15.84 -21.60
C GLU A 40 8.05 -14.49 -21.61
N VAL A 41 8.28 -13.90 -20.43
CA VAL A 41 8.94 -12.60 -20.27
C VAL A 41 10.37 -12.75 -19.70
N GLY A 42 10.86 -14.00 -19.53
CA GLY A 42 12.23 -14.30 -19.11
C GLY A 42 12.45 -14.55 -17.62
N GLY A 43 11.38 -14.80 -16.85
CA GLY A 43 11.44 -15.10 -15.41
C GLY A 43 11.70 -16.55 -15.06
N SER A 44 12.09 -16.80 -13.81
CA SER A 44 12.01 -18.14 -13.19
C SER A 44 10.54 -18.46 -12.91
N THR A 45 10.04 -19.65 -13.27
CA THR A 45 8.63 -20.04 -13.06
C THR A 45 8.31 -20.23 -11.57
N ILE A 46 8.29 -19.14 -10.79
CA ILE A 46 7.97 -19.15 -9.37
C ILE A 46 6.45 -19.03 -9.23
N PRO A 47 5.79 -19.94 -8.50
CA PRO A 47 4.36 -19.81 -8.24
C PRO A 47 4.01 -18.44 -7.64
N PRO A 48 2.97 -17.74 -8.11
CA PRO A 48 2.60 -16.39 -7.62
C PRO A 48 2.44 -16.32 -6.09
N LEU A 49 1.90 -17.38 -5.50
CA LEU A 49 1.74 -17.50 -4.05
C LEU A 49 3.07 -17.51 -3.30
N MET A 50 4.11 -18.11 -3.88
CA MET A 50 5.45 -18.17 -3.29
C MET A 50 6.15 -16.81 -3.34
N ILE A 51 5.98 -16.05 -4.43
CA ILE A 51 6.48 -14.67 -4.53
C ILE A 51 5.81 -13.78 -3.49
N ALA A 52 4.48 -13.88 -3.35
CA ALA A 52 3.73 -13.16 -2.33
C ALA A 52 4.22 -13.53 -0.93
N ALA A 53 4.42 -14.82 -0.64
CA ALA A 53 4.92 -15.29 0.65
C ALA A 53 6.31 -14.73 0.99
N ILE A 54 7.26 -14.75 0.04
CA ILE A 54 8.60 -14.19 0.25
C ILE A 54 8.53 -12.68 0.50
N ARG A 55 7.73 -11.96 -0.30
CA ARG A 55 7.53 -10.51 -0.13
C ARG A 55 7.03 -10.19 1.28
N TYR A 56 6.03 -10.92 1.77
CA TYR A 56 5.50 -10.70 3.13
C TYR A 56 6.45 -11.16 4.22
N PHE A 57 7.22 -12.22 4.00
CA PHE A 57 8.24 -12.66 4.95
C PHE A 57 9.30 -11.58 5.17
N VAL A 58 9.82 -11.00 4.08
CA VAL A 58 10.79 -9.89 4.15
C VAL A 58 10.14 -8.67 4.80
N ALA A 59 8.89 -8.33 4.45
CA ALA A 59 8.17 -7.22 5.05
C ALA A 59 8.01 -7.37 6.58
N ILE A 60 7.72 -8.57 7.07
CA ILE A 60 7.61 -8.87 8.51
C ILE A 60 8.95 -8.63 9.21
N ILE A 61 10.05 -9.13 8.64
CA ILE A 61 11.39 -8.92 9.21
C ILE A 61 11.71 -7.43 9.29
N CYS A 62 11.53 -6.70 8.18
CA CYS A 62 11.77 -5.26 8.12
C CYS A 62 10.89 -4.51 9.13
N PHE A 63 9.62 -4.87 9.26
CA PHE A 63 8.71 -4.26 10.22
C PHE A 63 9.21 -4.43 11.66
N PHE A 64 9.62 -5.64 12.05
CA PHE A 64 10.17 -5.88 13.39
C PHE A 64 11.50 -5.16 13.64
N LEU A 65 12.37 -5.08 12.63
CA LEU A 65 13.63 -4.32 12.73
C LEU A 65 13.36 -2.81 12.91
N ILE A 66 12.45 -2.24 12.13
CA ILE A 66 12.06 -0.83 12.24
C ILE A 66 11.40 -0.57 13.59
N LEU A 67 10.51 -1.45 14.04
CA LEU A 67 9.83 -1.33 15.33
C LEU A 67 10.85 -1.34 16.47
N LYS A 68 11.81 -2.28 16.44
CA LYS A 68 12.90 -2.35 17.42
C LYS A 68 13.78 -1.10 17.38
N TYR A 69 14.08 -0.57 16.20
CA TYR A 69 14.90 0.64 16.05
C TYR A 69 14.18 1.91 16.55
N ARG A 70 12.89 2.05 16.28
CA ARG A 70 12.11 3.25 16.64
C ARG A 70 11.61 3.24 18.08
N GLU A 71 11.13 2.11 18.58
CA GLU A 71 10.53 2.00 19.91
C GLU A 71 11.46 1.39 20.95
N GLY A 72 12.61 0.84 20.54
CA GLY A 72 13.60 0.20 21.42
C GLY A 72 13.16 -1.17 21.98
N THR A 73 11.85 -1.47 21.98
CA THR A 73 11.27 -2.72 22.44
C THR A 73 10.17 -3.19 21.50
N LEU A 74 9.86 -4.49 21.50
CA LEU A 74 8.84 -5.08 20.63
C LEU A 74 7.41 -5.02 21.19
N ASN A 75 7.17 -4.25 22.27
CA ASN A 75 5.84 -3.95 22.84
C ASN A 75 4.78 -5.07 22.74
N PHE A 76 5.17 -6.32 23.00
CA PHE A 76 4.32 -7.50 22.80
C PHE A 76 3.01 -7.47 23.62
N GLN A 77 3.00 -6.72 24.73
CA GLN A 77 1.78 -6.50 25.51
C GLN A 77 0.72 -5.71 24.74
N PHE A 78 1.11 -4.70 23.96
CA PHE A 78 0.20 -3.96 23.08
C PHE A 78 -0.36 -4.87 21.99
N ALA A 79 0.48 -5.68 21.37
CA ALA A 79 0.06 -6.64 20.35
C ALA A 79 -0.95 -7.65 20.90
N LYS A 80 -0.71 -8.20 22.10
CA LYS A 80 -1.65 -9.13 22.75
C LYS A 80 -2.99 -8.47 23.08
N LYS A 81 -2.98 -7.23 23.60
CA LYS A 81 -4.20 -6.49 23.93
C LYS A 81 -5.06 -6.19 22.70
N ASN A 82 -4.41 -5.91 21.56
CA ASN A 82 -5.08 -5.53 20.31
C ASN A 82 -5.09 -6.65 19.26
N LEU A 83 -4.84 -7.90 19.66
CA LEU A 83 -4.64 -9.01 18.73
C LEU A 83 -5.82 -9.19 17.77
N LYS A 84 -7.05 -9.02 18.26
CA LYS A 84 -8.26 -9.08 17.43
C LYS A 84 -8.25 -8.02 16.33
N ILE A 85 -7.98 -6.76 16.67
CA ILE A 85 -7.92 -5.66 15.70
C ILE A 85 -6.76 -5.85 14.72
N LEU A 86 -5.57 -6.23 15.20
CA LEU A 86 -4.42 -6.50 14.32
C LEU A 86 -4.72 -7.64 13.35
N THR A 87 -5.38 -8.70 13.82
CA THR A 87 -5.74 -9.86 12.99
C THR A 87 -6.78 -9.47 11.94
N PHE A 88 -7.82 -8.72 12.31
CA PHE A 88 -8.81 -8.24 11.35
C PHE A 88 -8.19 -7.28 10.32
N MET A 89 -7.32 -6.36 10.75
CA MET A 89 -6.59 -5.48 9.83
C MET A 89 -5.72 -6.28 8.86
N GLY A 90 -4.92 -7.22 9.35
CA GLY A 90 -4.08 -8.06 8.50
C GLY A 90 -4.92 -8.90 7.53
N LEU A 91 -5.99 -9.51 8.01
CA LEU A 91 -6.85 -10.35 7.19
C LEU A 91 -7.55 -9.55 6.08
N LEU A 92 -8.18 -8.42 6.42
CA LEU A 92 -8.91 -7.59 5.45
C LEU A 92 -7.96 -6.83 4.52
N SER A 93 -6.98 -6.13 5.08
CA SER A 93 -6.11 -5.20 4.33
C SER A 93 -5.01 -5.91 3.55
N VAL A 94 -4.54 -7.07 4.01
CA VAL A 94 -3.42 -7.77 3.38
C VAL A 94 -3.91 -9.02 2.69
N THR A 95 -4.49 -9.97 3.43
CA THR A 95 -4.81 -11.29 2.86
C THR A 95 -5.93 -11.24 1.83
N ILE A 96 -7.09 -10.65 2.18
CA ILE A 96 -8.24 -10.58 1.28
C ILE A 96 -7.94 -9.67 0.10
N TYR A 97 -7.35 -8.49 0.35
CA TYR A 97 -6.92 -7.59 -0.71
C TYR A 97 -5.97 -8.28 -1.70
N GLN A 98 -4.94 -8.97 -1.20
CA GLN A 98 -3.99 -9.63 -2.10
C GLN A 98 -4.56 -10.85 -2.81
N ALA A 99 -5.37 -11.64 -2.14
CA ALA A 99 -6.04 -12.77 -2.79
C ALA A 99 -6.97 -12.25 -3.90
N GLY A 100 -7.77 -11.23 -3.62
CA GLY A 100 -8.63 -10.59 -4.62
C GLY A 100 -7.83 -9.96 -5.76
N TYR A 101 -6.70 -9.32 -5.46
CA TYR A 101 -5.82 -8.75 -6.47
C TYR A 101 -5.23 -9.83 -7.38
N LEU A 102 -4.64 -10.89 -6.82
CA LEU A 102 -4.05 -11.99 -7.59
C LEU A 102 -5.10 -12.70 -8.45
N ILE A 103 -6.30 -12.92 -7.92
CA ILE A 103 -7.41 -13.51 -8.69
C ILE A 103 -7.82 -12.56 -9.82
N GLY A 104 -7.97 -11.26 -9.54
CA GLY A 104 -8.32 -10.25 -10.54
C GLY A 104 -7.29 -10.14 -11.66
N GLU A 105 -5.99 -10.19 -11.32
CA GLU A 105 -4.89 -10.13 -12.29
C GLU A 105 -4.87 -11.33 -13.25
N ILE A 106 -5.38 -12.51 -12.84
CA ILE A 106 -5.51 -13.67 -13.74
C ILE A 106 -6.51 -13.38 -14.88
N PHE A 107 -7.58 -12.61 -14.60
CA PHE A 107 -8.66 -12.36 -15.55
C PHE A 107 -8.54 -11.02 -16.27
N THR A 108 -7.54 -10.20 -15.97
CA THR A 108 -7.50 -8.79 -16.38
C THR A 108 -6.08 -8.37 -16.75
N ALA A 109 -5.91 -7.62 -17.85
CA ALA A 109 -4.61 -7.09 -18.23
C ALA A 109 -4.10 -6.07 -17.19
N ALA A 110 -2.78 -5.94 -17.05
CA ALA A 110 -2.16 -5.01 -16.09
C ALA A 110 -2.62 -3.55 -16.25
N SER A 111 -2.97 -3.13 -17.48
CA SER A 111 -3.57 -1.81 -17.75
C SER A 111 -4.91 -1.63 -17.04
N ASP A 112 -5.79 -2.61 -17.15
CA ASP A 112 -7.17 -2.54 -16.68
C ASP A 112 -7.21 -2.70 -15.15
N ALA A 113 -6.33 -3.56 -14.61
CA ALA A 113 -6.12 -3.68 -13.17
C ALA A 113 -5.63 -2.37 -12.54
N SER A 114 -4.78 -1.60 -13.25
CA SER A 114 -4.29 -0.32 -12.75
C SER A 114 -5.40 0.74 -12.65
N ILE A 115 -6.34 0.75 -13.61
CA ILE A 115 -7.52 1.64 -13.58
C ILE A 115 -8.41 1.30 -12.38
N LEU A 116 -8.67 0.01 -12.14
CA LEU A 116 -9.44 -0.45 -10.98
C LEU A 116 -8.81 -0.03 -9.66
N VAL A 117 -7.48 -0.11 -9.53
CA VAL A 117 -6.77 0.33 -8.33
C VAL A 117 -6.91 1.85 -8.10
N THR A 118 -6.96 2.66 -9.15
CA THR A 118 -7.19 4.11 -9.04
C THR A 118 -8.58 4.43 -8.49
N THR A 119 -9.59 3.61 -8.82
CA THR A 119 -10.96 3.78 -8.27
C THR A 119 -11.08 3.52 -6.77
N ASN A 120 -10.02 3.01 -6.11
CA ASN A 120 -10.03 2.81 -4.66
C ASN A 120 -10.37 4.08 -3.89
N ALA A 121 -9.98 5.26 -4.38
CA ALA A 121 -10.33 6.54 -3.75
C ALA A 121 -11.85 6.73 -3.64
N ILE A 122 -12.60 6.33 -4.68
CA ILE A 122 -14.07 6.40 -4.71
C ILE A 122 -14.65 5.50 -3.63
N TRP A 123 -14.19 4.24 -3.56
CA TRP A 123 -14.64 3.27 -2.56
C TRP A 123 -14.30 3.72 -1.14
N VAL A 124 -13.12 4.27 -0.92
CA VAL A 124 -12.70 4.82 0.38
C VAL A 124 -13.63 5.96 0.80
N VAL A 125 -13.98 6.89 -0.09
CA VAL A 125 -14.88 8.00 0.20
C VAL A 125 -16.30 7.51 0.53
N ILE A 126 -16.82 6.54 -0.22
CA ILE A 126 -18.17 5.96 0.02
C ILE A 126 -18.20 5.22 1.37
N LEU A 127 -17.21 4.37 1.63
CA LEU A 127 -17.13 3.58 2.85
C LEU A 127 -16.84 4.45 4.07
N SER A 128 -15.96 5.45 3.95
CA SER A 128 -15.68 6.40 5.04
C SER A 128 -16.94 7.21 5.38
N SER A 129 -17.71 7.65 4.39
CA SER A 129 -18.96 8.37 4.65
C SER A 129 -20.02 7.51 5.35
N THR A 130 -19.98 6.19 5.16
CA THR A 130 -20.97 5.26 5.74
C THR A 130 -20.55 4.75 7.13
N PHE A 131 -19.27 4.43 7.31
CA PHE A 131 -18.73 3.85 8.55
C PHE A 131 -18.12 4.87 9.51
N LEU A 132 -17.46 5.92 9.00
CA LEU A 132 -16.85 6.97 9.81
C LEU A 132 -17.81 8.17 9.91
N LYS A 133 -18.58 8.22 11.00
CA LYS A 133 -19.50 9.33 11.32
C LYS A 133 -18.80 10.70 11.52
N THR A 134 -17.47 10.76 11.44
CA THR A 134 -16.66 11.97 11.65
C THR A 134 -16.32 12.72 10.35
N GLU A 135 -16.56 12.13 9.19
CA GLU A 135 -16.20 12.72 7.88
C GLU A 135 -17.45 12.91 7.01
N PHE A 136 -18.10 14.08 7.10
CA PHE A 136 -19.25 14.40 6.25
C PHE A 136 -18.82 14.59 4.78
N PHE A 137 -19.63 14.06 3.88
CA PHE A 137 -19.46 14.16 2.42
C PHE A 137 -19.54 15.63 1.98
N THR A 138 -18.39 16.30 1.88
CA THR A 138 -18.31 17.66 1.35
C THR A 138 -18.23 17.59 -0.17
N TRP A 139 -18.97 18.45 -0.89
CA TRP A 139 -19.00 18.50 -2.37
C TRP A 139 -17.61 18.49 -3.03
N LYS A 140 -16.61 19.08 -2.36
CA LYS A 140 -15.19 19.07 -2.79
C LYS A 140 -14.56 17.66 -2.84
N LYS A 141 -14.95 16.77 -1.93
CA LYS A 141 -14.52 15.35 -1.92
C LYS A 141 -15.21 14.54 -3.02
N GLY A 142 -16.47 14.87 -3.32
CA GLY A 142 -17.23 14.27 -4.44
C GLY A 142 -16.65 14.64 -5.80
N VAL A 143 -16.29 15.91 -6.01
CA VAL A 143 -15.61 16.36 -7.23
C VAL A 143 -14.21 15.75 -7.34
N GLY A 144 -13.47 15.65 -6.23
CA GLY A 144 -12.16 15.00 -6.20
C GLY A 144 -12.23 13.50 -6.53
N ALA A 145 -13.27 12.79 -6.07
CA ALA A 145 -13.48 11.39 -6.40
C ALA A 145 -13.94 11.16 -7.85
N LEU A 146 -14.63 12.13 -8.47
CA LEU A 146 -15.04 12.09 -9.88
C LEU A 146 -13.91 12.39 -10.86
N LEU A 147 -12.90 13.17 -10.44
CA LEU A 147 -11.74 13.53 -11.24
C LEU A 147 -10.58 12.52 -11.12
N ALA A 148 -10.61 11.66 -10.12
CA ALA A 148 -9.60 10.61 -9.87
C ALA A 148 -9.91 9.34 -10.66
#